data_AF-A0A2K2G0R8-F1
#
_entry.id   AF-A0A2K2G0R8-F1
#
_cell.length_a   1.000
_cell.length_b   1.000
_cell.length_c   1.000
_cell.angle_alpha   90.00
_cell.angle_beta   90.00
_cell.angle_gamma   90.00
#
_symmetry.space_group_name_H-M   'P 1'
#
loop_
_entity.id
_entity.type
_entity.pdbx_description
1 polymer ?
#
loop_
_entity_poly.entity_id
_entity_poly.type
_entity_poly.pdbx_seq_one_letter_code
_entity_poly.pdbx_strand_id
1 'polypeptide(L)' 'MSPQLLAPPPALPKVQRSADGQMTGADAQTSLQALYDVAGQIRAALVELQSEVRLAQGNSDAQGR' A
#
# COMPACT_ATOMS: atom_id res chain seq x y z
N MET A 1 -4.36 -17.96 -1.76
CA MET A 1 -4.00 -16.57 -2.07
C MET A 1 -5.16 -15.70 -1.65
N SER A 2 -4.95 -14.72 -0.77
CA SER A 2 -6.00 -13.80 -0.33
C SER A 2 -6.41 -12.88 -1.48
N PRO A 3 -7.71 -12.84 -1.88
CA PRO A 3 -8.18 -12.00 -2.99
C PRO A 3 -7.93 -10.50 -2.78
N GLN A 4 -7.83 -10.08 -1.52
CA GLN A 4 -7.65 -8.68 -1.12
C GLN A 4 -6.25 -8.16 -1.47
N LEU A 5 -5.23 -9.03 -1.49
CA LEU A 5 -3.86 -8.68 -1.84
C LEU A 5 -3.65 -8.47 -3.35
N LEU A 6 -4.62 -8.92 -4.16
CA LEU A 6 -4.64 -8.72 -5.61
C LEU A 6 -5.54 -7.55 -6.02
N ALA A 7 -6.21 -6.91 -5.07
CA ALA A 7 -7.01 -5.72 -5.35
C ALA A 7 -6.10 -4.56 -5.79
N PRO A 8 -6.61 -3.63 -6.62
CA PRO A 8 -5.86 -2.42 -6.96
C PRO A 8 -5.41 -1.67 -5.71
N PRO A 9 -4.21 -1.06 -5.73
CA PRO A 9 -3.72 -0.32 -4.58
C PRO A 9 -4.63 0.88 -4.25
N PRO A 10 -4.66 1.32 -2.98
CA PRO A 10 -5.42 2.50 -2.59
C PRO A 10 -4.97 3.73 -3.39
N ALA A 11 -5.94 4.56 -3.75
CA ALA A 11 -5.66 5.81 -4.45
C ALA A 11 -4.87 6.78 -3.57
N LEU A 12 -4.07 7.64 -4.20
CA LEU A 12 -3.34 8.67 -3.48
C LEU A 12 -4.31 9.68 -2.84
N PRO A 13 -4.02 10.15 -1.61
CA PRO A 13 -4.81 11.18 -0.99
C PRO A 13 -4.70 12.48 -1.78
N LYS A 14 -5.77 13.27 -1.77
CA LYS A 14 -5.73 14.63 -2.32
C LYS A 14 -4.79 15.48 -1.47
N VAL A 15 -4.02 16.37 -2.09
CA VAL A 15 -3.18 17.34 -1.39
C VAL A 15 -4.03 18.29 -0.57
N GLN A 16 -3.65 18.50 0.68
CA GLN A 16 -4.33 19.38 1.62
C GLN A 16 -4.04 20.84 1.24
N ARG A 17 -5.09 21.64 1.21
CA ARG A 17 -5.06 23.07 0.89
C ARG A 17 -6.06 23.78 1.80
N SER A 18 -5.79 25.04 2.09
CA SER A 18 -6.74 25.92 2.77
C SER A 18 -7.97 26.20 1.90
N ALA A 19 -9.01 26.79 2.51
CA ALA A 19 -10.29 27.04 1.85
C ALA A 19 -10.18 27.96 0.62
N ASP A 20 -9.17 28.83 0.57
CA ASP A 20 -8.82 29.71 -0.55
C ASP A 20 -7.86 29.06 -1.56
N GLY A 21 -7.53 27.78 -1.40
CA GLY A 21 -6.70 27.00 -2.32
C GLY A 21 -5.19 27.19 -2.15
N GLN A 22 -4.76 27.97 -1.16
CA GLN A 22 -3.35 28.10 -0.80
C GLN A 22 -2.85 26.84 -0.05
N MET A 23 -1.54 26.68 0.03
CA MET A 23 -0.91 25.60 0.79
C MET A 23 0.03 26.21 1.82
N THR A 24 -0.32 26.08 3.09
CA THR A 24 0.58 26.46 4.17
C THR A 24 1.64 25.36 4.40
N GLY A 25 2.68 25.67 5.19
CA GLY A 25 3.66 24.66 5.58
C GLY A 25 3.04 23.49 6.36
N ALA A 26 2.02 23.75 7.18
CA ALA A 26 1.31 22.71 7.92
C ALA A 26 0.50 21.80 7.00
N ASP A 27 -0.15 22.36 5.97
CA ASP A 27 -0.88 21.58 4.95
C ASP A 27 0.08 20.71 4.15
N ALA A 28 1.25 21.24 3.79
CA ALA A 28 2.29 20.49 3.07
C ALA A 28 2.83 19.33 3.91
N GLN A 29 3.13 19.55 5.19
CA GLN A 29 3.57 18.50 6.10
C GLN A 29 2.51 17.41 6.25
N THR A 30 1.26 17.79 6.45
CA THR A 30 0.14 16.85 6.58
C THR A 30 -0.06 16.04 5.30
N SER A 31 0.02 16.69 4.14
CA SER A 31 -0.05 16.02 2.83
C SER A 31 1.05 14.99 2.66
N LEU A 32 2.27 15.33 3.08
CA LEU A 32 3.42 14.43 3.01
C LEU A 32 3.23 13.21 3.92
N GLN A 33 2.72 13.40 5.12
CA GLN A 33 2.45 12.29 6.04
C GLN A 33 1.41 11.33 5.47
N ALA A 34 0.31 11.85 4.92
CA ALA A 34 -0.73 11.04 4.29
C ALA A 34 -0.20 10.22 3.10
N LEU A 35 0.74 10.77 2.32
CA LEU A 35 1.42 10.03 1.24
C LEU A 35 2.25 8.87 1.78
N TYR A 36 2.99 9.07 2.87
CA TYR A 36 3.79 8.02 3.49
C TYR A 36 2.94 6.92 4.13
N ASP A 37 1.77 7.26 4.66
CA ASP A 37 0.83 6.26 5.18
C ASP A 37 0.36 5.31 4.07
N VAL A 38 -0.04 5.85 2.91
CA VAL A 38 -0.42 5.04 1.74
C VAL A 38 0.74 4.22 1.21
N ALA A 39 1.94 4.80 1.12
CA ALA A 39 3.13 4.07 0.71
C ALA A 39 3.46 2.90 1.68
N GLY A 40 3.29 3.12 2.98
CA GLY A 40 3.45 2.11 4.02
C GLY A 40 2.47 0.95 3.85
N GLN A 41 1.20 1.24 3.57
CA GLN A 41 0.16 0.23 3.32
C GLN A 41 0.46 -0.61 2.07
N ILE A 42 0.85 0.04 0.96
CA ILE A 42 1.24 -0.66 -0.27
C ILE A 42 2.43 -1.60 -0.02
N ARG A 43 3.44 -1.12 0.73
CA ARG A 43 4.60 -1.94 1.10
C ARG A 43 4.19 -3.13 1.96
N ALA A 44 3.31 -2.95 2.93
CA ALA A 44 2.83 -4.02 3.79
C ALA A 44 2.12 -5.12 2.97
N ALA A 45 1.19 -4.72 2.10
CA ALA A 45 0.48 -5.64 1.21
C ALA A 45 1.42 -6.42 0.28
N LEU A 46 2.46 -5.77 -0.26
CA LEU A 46 3.45 -6.43 -1.10
C LEU A 46 4.24 -7.51 -0.33
N VAL A 47 4.67 -7.22 0.89
CA VAL A 47 5.39 -8.19 1.74
C VAL A 47 4.49 -9.39 2.06
N GLU A 48 3.22 -9.15 2.34
CA GLU A 48 2.24 -10.22 2.60
C GLU A 48 2.02 -11.08 1.35
N LEU A 49 1.83 -10.47 0.19
CA LEU A 49 1.69 -11.18 -1.08
C LEU A 49 2.92 -12.03 -1.39
N GLN A 50 4.12 -11.51 -1.18
CA GLN A 50 5.37 -12.27 -1.34
C GLN A 50 5.45 -13.46 -0.37
N SER A 51 4.90 -13.33 0.85
CA SER A 51 4.79 -14.43 1.79
C SER A 51 3.86 -15.54 1.28
N GLU A 52 2.67 -15.17 0.80
CA GLU A 52 1.72 -16.15 0.26
C GLU A 52 2.25 -16.86 -0.99
N VAL A 53 2.93 -16.14 -1.90
CA VAL A 53 3.55 -16.74 -3.09
C VAL A 53 4.60 -17.77 -2.71
N ARG A 54 5.46 -17.48 -1.72
CA ARG A 54 6.47 -18.44 -1.23
C ARG A 54 5.82 -19.69 -0.64
N LEU A 55 4.76 -19.53 0.14
CA LEU A 55 4.02 -20.67 0.72
C LEU A 55 3.37 -21.53 -0.38
N ALA A 56 2.78 -20.89 -1.40
CA ALA A 56 2.16 -21.59 -2.51
C ALA A 56 3.19 -22.40 -3.32
N GLN A 57 4.35 -21.80 -3.61
CA GLN A 57 5.45 -22.47 -4.32
C GLN A 57 6.03 -23.66 -3.52
N GLY A 58 6.25 -23.47 -2.21
CA GLY A 58 6.76 -24.54 -1.34
C GLY A 58 5.81 -25.74 -1.22
N ASN A 59 4.49 -25.51 -1.23
CA ASN A 59 3.49 -26.57 -1.26
C ASN A 59 3.47 -27.30 -2.62
N SER A 60 3.61 -26.57 -3.73
CA SER A 60 3.66 -27.17 -5.07
C SER A 60 4.83 -28.15 -5.21
N ASP A 61 6.00 -27.84 -4.65
CA ASP A 61 7.18 -28.72 -4.70
C ASP A 61 7.05 -29.98 -3.82
N ALA A 62 6.20 -29.95 -2.81
CA ALA A 62 5.91 -31.07 -1.92
C ALA A 62 4.80 -31.99 -2.48
N GLN A 63 3.84 -31.44 -3.24
CA GLN A 63 2.77 -32.21 -3.87
C GLN A 63 3.19 -32.89 -5.18
N GLY A 64 4.27 -32.40 -5.82
CA GLY A 64 4.79 -32.93 -7.08
C GLY A 64 5.85 -34.03 -6.96
N ARG A 65 6.21 -34.45 -5.75
CA ARG A 65 7.09 -35.58 -5.45
C ARG A 65 6.30 -36.74 -4.87
#